data_AF-A0A2G4JF33-F1
#
_entry.id   AF-A0A2G4JF33-F1
#
_cell.length_a   1.000
_cell.length_b   1.000
_cell.length_c   1.000
_cell.angle_alpha   90.00
_cell.angle_beta   90.00
_cell.angle_gamma   90.00
#
_symmetry.space_group_name_H-M   'P 1'
#
loop_
_entity.id
_entity.type
_entity.pdbx_description
1 polymer ?
#
loop_
_entity_poly.entity_id
_entity_poly.type
_entity_poly.pdbx_seq_one_letter_code
_entity_poly.pdbx_strand_id
1 'polypeptide(L)' 'MTKIGTFDGAGFWKNAYAHQRSKLLKIVHVPDDQLVNLVNKKYVELPGALKYEIETSGIDKKVLL' A
#
# COMPACT_ATOMS: atom_id res chain seq x y z
N MET A 1 9.67 -20.12 6.62
CA MET A 1 10.00 -18.90 5.87
C MET A 1 9.09 -18.86 4.66
N THR A 2 8.14 -17.92 4.60
CA THR A 2 7.55 -17.44 3.32
C THR A 2 6.49 -16.36 3.60
N LYS A 3 6.84 -15.07 3.45
CA LYS A 3 5.84 -14.09 3.01
C LYS A 3 5.68 -14.33 1.51
N ILE A 4 4.61 -15.02 1.08
CA ILE A 4 4.23 -15.01 -0.34
C ILE A 4 2.99 -14.14 -0.45
N GLY A 5 3.24 -12.86 -0.71
CA GLY A 5 2.25 -11.95 -1.24
C GLY A 5 2.82 -11.35 -2.52
N THR A 6 2.01 -11.32 -3.57
CA THR A 6 2.25 -10.59 -4.82
C THR A 6 1.09 -9.64 -5.04
N PHE A 7 0.81 -8.80 -4.04
CA PHE A 7 -0.18 -7.74 -4.18
C PHE A 7 0.33 -6.75 -5.23
N ASP A 8 -0.42 -6.55 -6.31
CA ASP A 8 -0.07 -5.57 -7.35
C ASP A 8 -0.25 -4.14 -6.81
N GLY A 9 0.77 -3.66 -6.11
CA GLY A 9 0.78 -2.35 -5.47
C GLY A 9 0.66 -1.21 -6.48
N ALA A 10 1.37 -1.29 -7.61
CA ALA A 10 1.35 -0.26 -8.64
C ALA A 10 -0.01 -0.18 -9.34
N GLY A 11 -0.58 -1.32 -9.76
CA GLY A 11 -1.89 -1.37 -10.38
C GLY A 11 -3.02 -1.05 -9.42
N PHE A 12 -2.92 -1.43 -8.14
CA PHE A 12 -3.82 -0.94 -7.10
C PHE A 12 -3.74 0.59 -7.01
N TRP A 13 -2.55 1.16 -6.83
CA TRP A 13 -2.38 2.60 -6.60
C TRP A 13 -2.93 3.45 -7.74
N LYS A 14 -2.71 3.01 -8.99
CA LYS A 14 -3.22 3.68 -10.19
C LYS A 14 -4.75 3.81 -10.20
N ASN A 15 -5.45 2.81 -9.67
CA ASN A 15 -6.91 2.72 -9.72
C ASN A 15 -7.61 3.06 -8.40
N ALA A 16 -6.85 3.19 -7.31
CA ALA A 16 -7.37 3.40 -5.97
C ALA A 16 -7.56 4.89 -5.65
N TYR A 17 -8.65 5.21 -4.97
CA TYR A 17 -8.88 6.53 -4.36
C TYR A 17 -7.97 6.75 -3.14
N ALA A 18 -7.83 8.01 -2.73
CA ALA A 18 -7.02 8.38 -1.57
C ALA A 18 -7.40 7.59 -0.30
N HIS A 19 -8.68 7.43 0.00
CA HIS A 19 -9.11 6.68 1.18
C HIS A 19 -8.73 5.18 1.12
N GLN A 20 -8.74 4.56 -0.06
CA GLN A 20 -8.33 3.16 -0.25
C GLN A 20 -6.82 3.00 -0.11
N ARG A 21 -6.05 3.95 -0.65
CA ARG A 21 -4.59 4.03 -0.45
C ARG A 21 -4.24 4.21 1.02
N SER A 22 -4.93 5.11 1.74
CA SER A 22 -4.75 5.29 3.18
C SER A 22 -5.07 4.02 3.96
N LYS A 23 -6.14 3.30 3.58
CA LYS A 23 -6.49 2.01 4.19
C LYS A 23 -5.39 0.97 4.00
N LEU A 24 -4.83 0.85 2.79
CA LEU A 24 -3.70 -0.04 2.51
C LEU A 24 -2.49 0.31 3.40
N LEU A 25 -2.11 1.59 3.43
CA LEU A 25 -0.98 2.06 4.21
C LEU A 25 -1.15 1.78 5.72
N LYS A 26 -2.36 1.94 6.26
CA LYS A 26 -2.67 1.57 7.66
C LYS A 26 -2.50 0.08 7.92
N ILE A 27 -2.91 -0.79 6.99
CA ILE A 27 -2.77 -2.24 7.14
C ILE A 27 -1.30 -2.66 7.14
N VAL A 28 -0.45 -1.99 6.36
CA VAL A 28 1.02 -2.16 6.42
C VAL A 28 1.68 -1.27 7.48
N HIS A 29 0.93 -0.93 8.53
CA HIS A 29 1.42 -0.26 9.74
C HIS A 29 2.07 1.12 9.54
N VAL A 30 1.70 1.86 8.49
CA VAL A 30 2.13 3.25 8.32
C VAL A 30 1.40 4.16 9.32
N PRO A 31 2.13 4.96 10.12
CA PRO A 31 1.54 5.91 11.07
C PRO A 31 0.67 6.99 10.41
N ASP A 32 -0.38 7.44 11.10
CA ASP A 32 -1.37 8.40 10.58
C ASP A 32 -0.75 9.74 10.15
N ASP A 33 0.27 10.22 10.86
CA ASP A 33 1.02 11.44 10.55
C ASP A 33 1.81 11.34 9.23
N GLN A 34 2.17 10.13 8.81
CA GLN A 34 2.87 9.88 7.54
C GLN A 34 1.91 9.62 6.38
N LEU A 35 0.66 9.22 6.64
CA LEU A 35 -0.31 8.86 5.61
C LEU A 35 -0.59 10.01 4.65
N VAL A 36 -0.81 11.22 5.17
CA VAL A 36 -1.13 12.41 4.37
C VAL A 36 -0.04 12.69 3.32
N ASN A 37 1.22 12.43 3.69
CA ASN A 37 2.38 12.65 2.83
C ASN A 37 2.56 11.52 1.80
N LEU A 38 2.16 10.29 2.12
CA LEU A 38 2.37 9.12 1.26
C LEU A 38 1.19 8.87 0.30
N VAL A 39 -0.05 9.12 0.73
CA VAL A 39 -1.27 8.82 -0.05
C VAL A 39 -1.34 9.59 -1.38
N ASN A 40 -0.75 10.79 -1.40
CA ASN A 40 -0.75 11.70 -2.55
C ASN A 40 0.42 11.48 -3.50
N LYS A 41 1.41 10.65 -3.12
CA LYS A 41 2.55 10.32 -3.99
C LYS A 41 2.16 9.31 -5.07
N LYS A 42 2.93 9.29 -6.16
CA LYS A 42 2.90 8.17 -7.10
C LYS A 42 3.50 6.94 -6.43
N TYR A 43 3.02 5.75 -6.80
CA TYR A 43 3.54 4.50 -6.24
C TYR A 43 5.07 4.37 -6.37
N VAL A 44 5.63 4.81 -7.51
CA VAL A 44 7.08 4.77 -7.75
C VAL A 44 7.90 5.63 -6.77
N GLU A 45 7.30 6.68 -6.22
CA GLU A 45 7.90 7.62 -5.26
C GLU A 45 7.80 7.13 -3.81
N LEU A 46 7.11 6.00 -3.57
CA LEU A 46 7.07 5.39 -2.24
C LEU A 46 8.43 4.74 -1.89
N PRO A 47 8.82 4.75 -0.61
CA PRO A 47 10.04 4.08 -0.15
C PRO A 47 10.08 2.60 -0.59
N GLY A 48 11.26 2.12 -0.97
CA GLY A 48 11.45 0.72 -1.40
C GLY A 48 10.99 -0.30 -0.36
N ALA A 49 11.30 -0.05 0.92
CA ALA A 49 10.86 -0.90 2.02
C ALA A 49 9.33 -0.97 2.14
N LEU A 50 8.64 0.17 2.00
CA LEU A 50 7.17 0.23 2.05
C LEU A 50 6.53 -0.52 0.87
N LYS A 51 7.10 -0.38 -0.34
CA LYS A 51 6.62 -1.15 -1.50
C LYS A 51 6.77 -2.65 -1.27
N TYR A 52 7.93 -3.08 -0.77
CA TYR A 52 8.16 -4.48 -0.42
C TYR A 52 7.15 -5.00 0.63
N GLU A 53 6.86 -4.21 1.67
CA GLU A 53 5.84 -4.58 2.66
C GLU A 53 4.45 -4.69 2.05
N ILE A 54 4.04 -3.73 1.21
CA ILE A 54 2.77 -3.76 0.48
C ILE A 54 2.67 -5.01 -0.39
N GLU A 55 3.67 -5.27 -1.22
CA GLU A 55 3.66 -6.37 -2.18
C GLU A 55 3.62 -7.72 -1.46
N THR A 56 4.39 -7.86 -0.37
CA THR A 56 4.49 -9.10 0.43
C THR A 56 3.48 -9.21 1.58
N SER A 57 2.52 -8.28 1.68
CA SER A 57 1.56 -8.19 2.79
C SER A 57 0.53 -9.34 2.82
N GLY A 58 0.27 -10.00 1.69
CA GLY A 58 -0.78 -11.01 1.57
C GLY A 58 -2.20 -10.45 1.66
N ILE A 59 -2.39 -9.14 1.54
CA ILE A 59 -3.70 -8.47 1.61
C ILE A 59 -4.54 -8.82 0.37
N ASP A 60 -5.80 -9.19 0.56
CA ASP A 60 -6.78 -9.25 -0.53
C ASP A 60 -7.28 -7.84 -0.87
N LYS A 61 -7.19 -7.45 -2.15
CA LYS A 61 -7.65 -6.14 -2.64
C LYS A 61 -9.13 -5.87 -2.30
N LYS A 62 -9.97 -6.89 -2.15
CA LYS A 62 -11.38 -6.74 -1.72
C LYS A 62 -11.52 -6.07 -0.35
N VAL A 63 -10.53 -6.21 0.53
CA VAL A 63 -10.54 -5.53 1.84
C VAL A 63 -10.33 -4.02 1.68
N LEU A 64 -9.77 -3.57 0.56
CA LEU A 64 -9.41 -2.18 0.29
C LEU A 64 -10.45 -1.42 -0.54
N LEU A 65 -11.39 -2.13 -1.16
CA LEU A 65 -12.50 -1.57 -1.94
C LEU A 65 -13.67 -1.18 -1.04
#